data_AF-A0A968Z8E3-F1
#
_entry.id   AF-A0A968Z8E3-F1
#
_cell.length_a   1.000
_cell.length_b   1.000
_cell.length_c   1.000
_cell.angle_alpha   90.00
_cell.angle_beta   90.00
_cell.angle_gamma   90.00
#
_symmetry.space_group_name_H-M   'P 1'
#
loop_
_entity.id
_entity.type
_entity.pdbx_description
1 polymer ?
#
loop_
_entity_poly.entity_id
_entity_poly.type
_entity_poly.pdbx_seq_one_letter_code
_entity_poly.pdbx_strand_id
1 'polypeptide(L)'
;MTIDSLFEQLKHPNPHLRERAMWEIADARDETTIPRLMAVLGEEDVVYRRAAVKALGVIGIDTVAPLVASLLDSNNVTVRGSAAKALAQIAVNYPDIPFPDEGLQGLKTAMNDPNPVVHIASVMALGEIGSLAFEILVETLSTTDNPALQVAIVNAIASVGDDRGVAILASLTDDESVDSYVRESAVSALSRLDLVSNYQRKQN
;
A
#
# COMPACT_ATOMS: atom_id res chain seq x y z
N MET A 1 -28.93 1.50 14.47
CA MET A 1 -28.60 1.82 13.06
C MET A 1 -28.45 0.49 12.33
N THR A 2 -28.94 0.36 11.10
CA THR A 2 -28.80 -0.90 10.34
C THR A 2 -27.46 -0.94 9.61
N ILE A 3 -26.97 -2.15 9.29
CA ILE A 3 -25.77 -2.30 8.47
C ILE A 3 -25.91 -1.58 7.12
N ASP A 4 -27.10 -1.61 6.50
CA ASP A 4 -27.37 -0.86 5.26
C ASP A 4 -27.20 0.65 5.42
N SER A 5 -27.70 1.20 6.52
CA SER A 5 -27.55 2.64 6.81
C SER A 5 -26.08 3.00 7.02
N LEU A 6 -25.25 2.09 7.53
CA LEU A 6 -23.82 2.32 7.69
C LEU A 6 -23.11 2.34 6.33
N PHE A 7 -23.45 1.44 5.42
CA PHE A 7 -22.91 1.44 4.06
C PHE A 7 -23.27 2.71 3.28
N GLU A 8 -24.48 3.26 3.45
CA GLU A 8 -24.81 4.57 2.88
C GLU A 8 -24.03 5.71 3.54
N GLN A 9 -23.72 5.63 4.84
CA GLN A 9 -22.88 6.62 5.50
C GLN A 9 -21.42 6.61 5.02
N LEU A 10 -20.91 5.50 4.48
CA LEU A 10 -19.59 5.47 3.84
C LEU A 10 -19.49 6.39 2.61
N LYS A 11 -20.62 6.80 2.03
CA LYS A 11 -20.68 7.77 0.91
C LYS A 11 -20.84 9.22 1.37
N HIS A 12 -21.07 9.43 2.67
CA HIS A 12 -21.45 10.73 3.19
C HIS A 12 -20.34 11.78 2.95
N PRO A 13 -20.64 13.04 2.55
CA PRO A 13 -19.62 14.05 2.26
C PRO A 13 -18.74 14.42 3.47
N ASN A 14 -19.30 14.36 4.68
CA ASN A 14 -18.56 14.57 5.94
C ASN A 14 -17.61 13.38 6.24
N PRO A 15 -16.28 13.59 6.28
CA PRO A 15 -15.30 12.54 6.56
C PRO A 15 -15.47 11.89 7.95
N HIS A 16 -15.92 12.63 8.95
CA HIS A 16 -16.12 12.09 10.30
C HIS A 16 -17.28 11.10 10.36
N LEU A 17 -18.33 11.31 9.55
CA LEU A 17 -19.44 10.36 9.45
C LEU A 17 -19.02 9.09 8.71
N ARG A 18 -18.19 9.21 7.68
CA ARG A 18 -17.59 8.03 7.03
C ARG A 18 -16.72 7.25 8.00
N GLU A 19 -15.85 7.95 8.74
CA GLU A 19 -14.96 7.33 9.73
C GLU A 19 -15.72 6.57 10.80
N ARG A 20 -16.73 7.21 11.39
CA ARG A 20 -17.62 6.55 12.34
C ARG A 20 -18.27 5.31 11.74
N ALA A 21 -18.78 5.40 10.51
CA ALA A 21 -19.40 4.26 9.85
C ALA A 21 -18.43 3.10 9.60
N MET A 22 -17.15 3.38 9.27
CA MET A 22 -16.14 2.34 9.10
C MET A 22 -15.92 1.54 10.39
N TRP A 23 -15.80 2.22 11.53
CA TRP A 23 -15.64 1.57 12.83
C TRP A 23 -16.88 0.79 13.25
N GLU A 24 -18.07 1.37 13.07
CA GLU A 24 -19.33 0.69 13.41
C GLU A 24 -19.59 -0.53 12.51
N ILE A 25 -19.19 -0.50 11.23
CA ILE A 25 -19.24 -1.67 10.35
C ILE A 25 -18.29 -2.76 10.84
N ALA A 26 -17.09 -2.40 11.25
CA ALA A 26 -16.11 -3.37 11.72
C ALA A 26 -16.52 -4.03 13.04
N ASP A 27 -17.14 -3.27 13.95
CA ASP A 27 -17.67 -3.76 15.23
C ASP A 27 -18.91 -4.65 15.05
N ALA A 28 -19.83 -4.24 14.17
CA ALA A 28 -21.07 -4.96 13.89
C ALA A 28 -20.93 -6.05 12.81
N ARG A 29 -19.70 -6.42 12.41
CA ARG A 29 -19.46 -7.27 11.24
C ARG A 29 -20.09 -8.67 11.36
N ASP A 30 -20.63 -9.13 10.25
CA ASP A 30 -21.15 -10.49 10.03
C ASP A 30 -20.46 -11.15 8.83
N GLU A 31 -20.87 -12.38 8.47
CA GLU A 31 -20.28 -13.10 7.34
C GLU A 31 -20.44 -12.39 5.98
N THR A 32 -21.35 -11.42 5.87
CA THR A 32 -21.63 -10.68 4.62
C THR A 32 -20.82 -9.39 4.51
N THR A 33 -20.24 -8.92 5.61
CA THR A 33 -19.62 -7.60 5.70
C THR A 33 -18.38 -7.48 4.83
N ILE A 34 -17.45 -8.44 4.90
CA ILE A 34 -16.24 -8.45 4.05
C ILE A 34 -16.63 -8.58 2.57
N PRO A 35 -17.43 -9.59 2.13
CA PRO A 35 -17.86 -9.67 0.73
C PRO A 35 -18.49 -8.38 0.19
N ARG A 36 -19.30 -7.70 1.00
CA ARG A 36 -19.95 -6.44 0.61
C ARG A 36 -18.94 -5.31 0.45
N LEU A 37 -18.00 -5.14 1.39
CA LEU A 37 -16.92 -4.13 1.27
C LEU A 37 -16.00 -4.43 0.07
N MET A 38 -15.72 -5.71 -0.20
CA MET A 38 -14.95 -6.13 -1.37
C MET A 38 -15.63 -5.74 -2.68
N ALA A 39 -16.96 -5.87 -2.78
CA ALA A 39 -17.72 -5.42 -3.94
C ALA A 39 -17.61 -3.90 -4.15
N VAL A 40 -17.59 -3.12 -3.04
CA VAL A 40 -17.45 -1.66 -3.11
C VAL A 40 -16.12 -1.22 -3.73
N LEU A 41 -15.06 -2.03 -3.69
CA LEU A 41 -13.78 -1.70 -4.31
C LEU A 41 -13.87 -1.46 -5.84
N GLY A 42 -14.94 -1.96 -6.49
CA GLY A 42 -15.18 -1.79 -7.92
C GLY A 42 -16.13 -0.64 -8.29
N GLU A 43 -16.74 0.03 -7.31
CA GLU A 43 -17.74 1.08 -7.53
C GLU A 43 -17.15 2.33 -8.20
N GLU A 44 -17.94 3.10 -8.95
CA GLU A 44 -17.44 4.31 -9.64
C GLU A 44 -17.15 5.48 -8.68
N ASP A 45 -17.86 5.54 -7.55
CA ASP A 45 -17.68 6.57 -6.54
C ASP A 45 -16.33 6.40 -5.80
N VAL A 46 -15.40 7.32 -6.09
CA VAL A 46 -14.06 7.35 -5.49
C VAL A 46 -14.10 7.48 -3.97
N VAL A 47 -15.05 8.25 -3.42
CA VAL A 47 -15.20 8.45 -1.98
C VAL A 47 -15.63 7.15 -1.33
N TYR A 48 -16.60 6.47 -1.93
CA TYR A 48 -17.11 5.20 -1.43
C TYR A 48 -16.04 4.10 -1.48
N ARG A 49 -15.31 3.98 -2.61
CA ARG A 49 -14.17 3.06 -2.74
C ARG A 49 -13.12 3.28 -1.66
N ARG A 50 -12.72 4.54 -1.43
CA ARG A 50 -11.72 4.90 -0.41
C ARG A 50 -12.20 4.56 1.00
N ALA A 51 -13.48 4.75 1.28
CA ALA A 51 -14.08 4.37 2.55
C ALA A 51 -14.07 2.84 2.73
N ALA A 52 -14.37 2.07 1.68
CA ALA A 52 -14.29 0.61 1.74
C ALA A 52 -12.86 0.08 1.96
N VAL A 53 -11.86 0.66 1.27
CA VAL A 53 -10.44 0.34 1.49
C VAL A 53 -10.05 0.52 2.96
N LYS A 54 -10.44 1.65 3.56
CA LYS A 54 -10.17 1.94 4.96
C LYS A 54 -10.96 1.03 5.91
N ALA A 55 -12.23 0.75 5.62
CA ALA A 55 -13.05 -0.18 6.41
C ALA A 55 -12.46 -1.59 6.43
N LEU A 56 -12.00 -2.10 5.28
CA LEU A 56 -11.29 -3.39 5.20
C LEU A 56 -10.01 -3.37 6.03
N GLY A 57 -9.23 -2.28 5.95
CA GLY A 57 -8.07 -2.06 6.80
C GLY A 57 -8.38 -2.03 8.29
N VAL A 58 -9.54 -1.50 8.68
CA VAL A 58 -10.03 -1.48 10.08
C VAL A 58 -10.58 -2.83 10.52
N ILE A 59 -11.10 -3.67 9.61
CA ILE A 59 -11.47 -5.05 9.95
C ILE A 59 -10.22 -5.90 10.22
N GLY A 60 -9.16 -5.65 9.46
CA GLY A 60 -7.84 -6.21 9.71
C GLY A 60 -7.60 -7.54 9.01
N ILE A 61 -6.93 -8.45 9.73
CA ILE A 61 -6.29 -9.66 9.19
C ILE A 61 -7.24 -10.57 8.40
N ASP A 62 -8.51 -10.64 8.79
CA ASP A 62 -9.55 -11.47 8.15
C ASP A 62 -9.80 -11.07 6.69
N THR A 63 -9.37 -9.87 6.29
CA THR A 63 -9.51 -9.37 4.92
C THR A 63 -8.34 -9.70 4.01
N VAL A 64 -7.21 -10.19 4.53
CA VAL A 64 -5.98 -10.39 3.73
C VAL A 64 -6.21 -11.39 2.59
N ALA A 65 -6.73 -12.59 2.88
CA ALA A 65 -6.98 -13.61 1.87
C ALA A 65 -7.90 -13.12 0.72
N PRO A 66 -9.10 -12.56 0.97
CA PRO A 66 -9.95 -12.05 -0.12
C PRO A 66 -9.35 -10.84 -0.85
N LEU A 67 -8.55 -10.01 -0.17
CA LEU A 67 -7.82 -8.92 -0.80
C LEU A 67 -6.73 -9.43 -1.74
N VAL A 68 -5.95 -10.44 -1.33
CA VAL A 68 -4.93 -11.06 -2.18
C VAL A 68 -5.58 -11.70 -3.41
N ALA A 69 -6.67 -12.44 -3.25
CA ALA A 69 -7.42 -12.99 -4.39
C ALA A 69 -7.90 -11.87 -5.34
N SER A 70 -8.44 -10.78 -4.80
CA SER A 70 -8.89 -9.65 -5.64
C SER A 70 -7.73 -8.88 -6.28
N LEU A 71 -6.57 -8.81 -5.62
CA LEU A 71 -5.36 -8.20 -6.14
C LEU A 71 -4.80 -8.97 -7.32
N LEU A 72 -4.87 -10.30 -7.30
CA LEU A 72 -4.23 -11.16 -8.31
C LEU A 72 -5.20 -11.59 -9.42
N ASP A 73 -6.47 -11.85 -9.08
CA ASP A 73 -7.40 -12.54 -9.98
C ASP A 73 -8.48 -11.63 -10.57
N SER A 74 -8.61 -10.38 -10.11
CA SER A 74 -9.66 -9.48 -10.60
C SER A 74 -9.35 -8.93 -11.99
N ASN A 75 -10.34 -9.01 -12.89
CA ASN A 75 -10.28 -8.37 -14.20
C ASN A 75 -10.39 -6.83 -14.13
N ASN A 76 -10.79 -6.27 -12.99
CA ASN A 76 -10.94 -4.84 -12.81
C ASN A 76 -9.67 -4.22 -12.19
N VAL A 77 -8.97 -3.40 -12.97
CA VAL A 77 -7.75 -2.66 -12.55
C VAL A 77 -7.98 -1.85 -11.27
N THR A 78 -9.15 -1.22 -11.14
CA THR A 78 -9.51 -0.42 -9.96
C THR A 78 -9.64 -1.28 -8.72
N VAL A 79 -10.18 -2.50 -8.85
CA VAL A 79 -10.30 -3.46 -7.74
C VAL A 79 -8.91 -3.92 -7.32
N ARG A 80 -8.05 -4.34 -8.27
CA ARG A 80 -6.68 -4.77 -7.97
C ARG A 80 -5.89 -3.68 -7.23
N GLY A 81 -5.89 -2.45 -7.76
CA GLY A 81 -5.20 -1.32 -7.14
C GLY A 81 -5.78 -0.89 -5.78
N SER A 82 -7.08 -1.08 -5.56
CA SER A 82 -7.71 -0.81 -4.26
C SER A 82 -7.39 -1.90 -3.24
N ALA A 83 -7.28 -3.15 -3.70
CA ALA A 83 -6.91 -4.28 -2.85
C ALA A 83 -5.48 -4.13 -2.30
N ALA A 84 -4.52 -3.72 -3.15
CA ALA A 84 -3.16 -3.40 -2.72
C ALA A 84 -3.14 -2.33 -1.61
N LYS A 85 -3.94 -1.27 -1.75
CA LYS A 85 -4.05 -0.20 -0.75
C LYS A 85 -4.68 -0.68 0.55
N ALA A 86 -5.69 -1.55 0.49
CA ALA A 86 -6.32 -2.10 1.68
C ALA A 86 -5.35 -2.99 2.46
N LEU A 87 -4.52 -3.78 1.77
CA LEU A 87 -3.46 -4.57 2.41
C LEU A 87 -2.48 -3.68 3.21
N ALA A 88 -2.07 -2.54 2.65
CA ALA A 88 -1.24 -1.58 3.38
C ALA A 88 -1.96 -0.99 4.61
N GLN A 89 -3.24 -0.65 4.50
CA GLN A 89 -4.01 -0.14 5.64
C GLN A 89 -4.10 -1.13 6.80
N ILE A 90 -4.13 -2.44 6.53
CA ILE A 90 -4.10 -3.47 7.58
C ILE A 90 -2.77 -3.38 8.34
N ALA A 91 -1.63 -3.35 7.65
CA ALA A 91 -0.33 -3.25 8.30
C ALA A 91 -0.18 -1.95 9.12
N VAL A 92 -0.67 -0.82 8.58
CA VAL A 92 -0.65 0.47 9.27
C VAL A 92 -1.54 0.48 10.53
N ASN A 93 -2.71 -0.16 10.47
CA ASN A 93 -3.64 -0.19 11.61
C ASN A 93 -3.22 -1.19 12.70
N TYR A 94 -2.43 -2.21 12.34
CA TYR A 94 -2.03 -3.30 13.23
C TYR A 94 -0.51 -3.54 13.22
N PRO A 95 0.32 -2.54 13.58
CA PRO A 95 1.78 -2.65 13.47
C PRO A 95 2.39 -3.71 14.41
N ASP A 96 1.70 -4.03 15.51
CA ASP A 96 2.15 -5.02 16.50
C ASP A 96 1.77 -6.46 16.14
N ILE A 97 0.99 -6.66 15.07
CA ILE A 97 0.56 -7.98 14.61
C ILE A 97 1.40 -8.36 13.40
N PRO A 98 2.01 -9.57 13.37
CA PRO A 98 2.71 -10.06 12.19
C PRO A 98 1.81 -10.01 10.96
N PHE A 99 2.21 -9.21 9.97
CA PHE A 99 1.48 -9.13 8.71
C PHE A 99 1.62 -10.46 7.95
N PRO A 100 0.55 -11.04 7.35
CA PRO A 100 0.61 -12.37 6.78
C PRO A 100 1.52 -12.42 5.55
N ASP A 101 2.31 -13.49 5.46
CA ASP A 101 3.20 -13.73 4.33
C ASP A 101 2.44 -13.75 3.00
N GLU A 102 1.21 -14.26 2.97
CA GLU A 102 0.38 -14.26 1.76
C GLU A 102 0.11 -12.83 1.23
N GLY A 103 -0.03 -11.85 2.12
CA GLY A 103 -0.23 -10.45 1.75
C GLY A 103 1.04 -9.87 1.13
N LEU A 104 2.20 -10.17 1.72
CA LEU A 104 3.50 -9.74 1.18
C LEU A 104 3.78 -10.37 -0.19
N GLN A 105 3.53 -11.68 -0.33
CA GLN A 105 3.75 -12.38 -1.59
C GLN A 105 2.76 -11.94 -2.67
N GLY A 106 1.49 -11.70 -2.32
CA GLY A 106 0.51 -11.15 -3.25
C GLY A 106 0.93 -9.78 -3.79
N LEU A 107 1.41 -8.89 -2.91
CA LEU A 107 1.96 -7.60 -3.32
C LEU A 107 3.23 -7.75 -4.17
N LYS A 108 4.16 -8.65 -3.80
CA LYS A 108 5.37 -8.96 -4.59
C LYS A 108 5.01 -9.41 -6.01
N THR A 109 4.02 -10.28 -6.17
CA THR A 109 3.53 -10.71 -7.48
C THR A 109 2.94 -9.54 -8.26
N ALA A 110 2.11 -8.72 -7.61
CA ALA A 110 1.43 -7.59 -8.25
C ALA A 110 2.35 -6.41 -8.62
N MET A 111 3.60 -6.36 -8.13
CA MET A 111 4.64 -5.46 -8.65
C MET A 111 4.97 -5.67 -10.12
N ASN A 112 4.60 -6.83 -10.69
CA ASN A 112 4.76 -7.14 -12.10
C ASN A 112 3.43 -7.08 -12.88
N ASP A 113 2.36 -6.50 -12.30
CA ASP A 113 1.10 -6.32 -13.00
C ASP A 113 1.33 -5.45 -14.25
N PRO A 114 0.80 -5.83 -15.43
CA PRO A 114 0.99 -5.08 -16.66
C PRO A 114 0.36 -3.69 -16.62
N ASN A 115 -0.57 -3.44 -15.69
CA ASN A 115 -1.20 -2.14 -15.53
C ASN A 115 -0.39 -1.23 -14.59
N PRO A 116 0.01 -0.03 -15.06
CA PRO A 116 0.75 0.95 -14.27
C PRO A 116 0.13 1.29 -12.90
N VAL A 117 -1.20 1.30 -12.81
CA VAL A 117 -1.90 1.63 -11.57
C VAL A 117 -1.70 0.56 -10.50
N VAL A 118 -1.67 -0.72 -10.89
CA VAL A 118 -1.62 -1.84 -9.95
C VAL A 118 -0.20 -2.07 -9.45
N HIS A 119 0.80 -2.08 -10.33
CA HIS A 119 2.17 -2.26 -9.86
C HIS A 119 2.66 -1.09 -8.99
N ILE A 120 2.33 0.17 -9.35
CA ILE A 120 2.65 1.33 -8.49
C ILE A 120 1.95 1.20 -7.14
N ALA A 121 0.65 0.84 -7.13
CA ALA A 121 -0.08 0.65 -5.87
C ALA A 121 0.54 -0.46 -5.01
N SER A 122 1.04 -1.53 -5.62
CA SER A 122 1.67 -2.65 -4.92
C SER A 122 3.02 -2.27 -4.33
N VAL A 123 3.85 -1.54 -5.08
CA VAL A 123 5.14 -1.03 -4.60
C VAL A 123 4.94 -0.01 -3.48
N MET A 124 3.97 0.91 -3.62
CA MET A 124 3.63 1.86 -2.57
C MET A 124 3.12 1.16 -1.32
N ALA A 125 2.26 0.14 -1.46
CA ALA A 125 1.76 -0.64 -0.35
C ALA A 125 2.88 -1.33 0.42
N LEU A 126 3.85 -1.94 -0.28
CA LEU A 126 5.06 -2.50 0.34
C LEU A 126 5.88 -1.42 1.06
N GLY A 127 6.01 -0.23 0.48
CA GLY A 127 6.66 0.91 1.14
C GLY A 127 5.95 1.34 2.44
N GLU A 128 4.62 1.37 2.45
CA GLU A 128 3.80 1.69 3.63
C GLU A 128 3.82 0.58 4.69
N ILE A 129 3.93 -0.69 4.28
CA ILE A 129 4.12 -1.83 5.20
C ILE A 129 5.49 -1.74 5.91
N GLY A 130 6.47 -1.09 5.29
CA GLY A 130 7.72 -0.73 5.95
C GLY A 130 8.73 -1.88 6.01
N SER A 131 9.40 -2.02 7.16
CA SER A 131 10.57 -2.91 7.33
C SER A 131 10.27 -4.38 7.00
N LEU A 132 9.03 -4.84 7.19
CA LEU A 132 8.59 -6.20 6.85
C LEU A 132 8.68 -6.48 5.35
N ALA A 133 8.54 -5.46 4.51
CA ALA A 133 8.61 -5.56 3.06
C ALA A 133 9.99 -5.16 2.49
N PHE A 134 10.93 -4.73 3.33
CA PHE A 134 12.20 -4.17 2.89
C PHE A 134 13.02 -5.14 2.04
N GLU A 135 13.14 -6.40 2.49
CA GLU A 135 13.89 -7.42 1.74
C GLU A 135 13.26 -7.70 0.38
N ILE A 136 11.92 -7.70 0.28
CA ILE A 136 11.20 -7.88 -0.99
C ILE A 136 11.52 -6.74 -1.96
N LEU A 137 11.53 -5.50 -1.46
CA LEU A 137 11.86 -4.32 -2.27
C LEU A 137 13.30 -4.39 -2.78
N VAL A 138 14.27 -4.69 -1.90
CA VAL A 138 15.69 -4.79 -2.27
C VAL A 138 15.95 -5.93 -3.25
N GLU A 139 15.42 -7.12 -2.98
CA GLU A 139 15.53 -8.28 -3.88
C GLU A 139 14.96 -7.95 -5.28
N THR A 140 13.78 -7.33 -5.33
CA THR A 140 13.13 -6.99 -6.60
C THR A 140 13.89 -5.91 -7.37
N LEU A 141 14.41 -4.89 -6.68
CA LEU A 141 15.22 -3.83 -7.27
C LEU A 141 16.45 -4.38 -8.00
N SER A 142 17.11 -5.39 -7.41
CA SER A 142 18.31 -6.01 -7.96
C SER A 142 18.03 -7.04 -9.06
N THR A 143 16.81 -7.56 -9.16
CA THR A 143 16.46 -8.66 -10.08
C THR A 143 15.61 -8.22 -11.26
N THR A 144 14.89 -7.11 -11.16
CA THR A 144 14.07 -6.60 -12.25
C THR A 144 14.92 -5.88 -13.30
N ASP A 145 14.55 -6.06 -14.57
CA ASP A 145 15.08 -5.35 -15.74
C ASP A 145 14.22 -4.15 -16.15
N ASN A 146 13.14 -3.85 -15.42
CA ASN A 146 12.21 -2.77 -15.71
C ASN A 146 12.59 -1.47 -14.96
N PRO A 147 13.12 -0.44 -15.64
CA PRO A 147 13.57 0.79 -14.97
C PRO A 147 12.42 1.54 -14.28
N ALA A 148 11.20 1.48 -14.82
CA ALA A 148 10.05 2.13 -14.19
C ALA A 148 9.69 1.47 -12.85
N LEU A 149 9.81 0.14 -12.76
CA LEU A 149 9.63 -0.59 -11.51
C LEU A 149 10.77 -0.26 -10.53
N GLN A 150 12.02 -0.22 -11.00
CA GLN A 150 13.16 0.19 -10.16
C GLN A 150 12.97 1.59 -9.57
N VAL A 151 12.54 2.57 -10.38
CA VAL A 151 12.21 3.92 -9.91
C VAL A 151 11.12 3.90 -8.83
N ALA A 152 10.06 3.12 -9.02
CA ALA A 152 9.01 3.00 -8.02
C ALA A 152 9.55 2.40 -6.71
N ILE A 153 10.38 1.35 -6.79
CA ILE A 153 10.99 0.70 -5.63
C ILE A 153 11.95 1.64 -4.89
N VAL A 154 12.77 2.39 -5.61
CA VAL A 154 13.66 3.42 -5.03
C VAL A 154 12.87 4.42 -4.19
N ASN A 155 11.71 4.86 -4.68
CA ASN A 155 10.82 5.75 -3.94
C ASN A 155 10.18 5.07 -2.73
N ALA A 156 9.81 3.79 -2.84
CA ALA A 156 9.28 3.02 -1.72
C ALA A 156 10.34 2.80 -0.62
N ILE A 157 11.57 2.41 -0.96
CA ILE A 157 12.69 2.24 -0.01
C ILE A 157 12.92 3.53 0.80
N ALA A 158 12.84 4.69 0.14
CA ALA A 158 12.95 5.98 0.83
C ALA A 158 11.78 6.28 1.77
N SER A 159 10.62 5.66 1.56
CA SER A 159 9.42 5.85 2.37
C SER A 159 9.30 4.85 3.52
N VAL A 160 10.00 3.70 3.44
CA VAL A 160 10.02 2.66 4.49
C VAL A 160 10.57 3.19 5.82
N GLY A 161 11.51 4.15 5.78
CA GLY A 161 12.13 4.71 6.98
C GLY A 161 13.13 3.77 7.67
N ASP A 162 13.61 2.74 6.97
CA ASP A 162 14.69 1.85 7.43
C ASP A 162 16.05 2.46 7.03
N ASP A 163 16.95 2.64 8.01
CA ASP A 163 18.27 3.23 7.82
C ASP A 163 19.12 2.50 6.77
N ARG A 164 18.87 1.19 6.56
CA ARG A 164 19.53 0.39 5.53
C ARG A 164 19.22 0.91 4.12
N GLY A 165 18.07 1.57 3.94
CA GLY A 165 17.67 2.18 2.67
C GLY A 165 18.66 3.22 2.16
N VAL A 166 19.30 3.99 3.04
CA VAL A 166 20.28 5.01 2.64
C VAL A 166 21.47 4.39 1.93
N ALA A 167 22.01 3.29 2.46
CA ALA A 167 23.16 2.61 1.87
C ALA A 167 22.83 2.02 0.49
N ILE A 168 21.64 1.42 0.35
CA ILE A 168 21.17 0.89 -0.94
C ILE A 168 21.02 2.01 -1.96
N LEU A 169 20.35 3.11 -1.59
CA LEU A 169 20.15 4.23 -2.50
C LEU A 169 21.47 4.89 -2.90
N ALA A 170 22.42 5.05 -1.97
CA ALA A 170 23.75 5.59 -2.26
C ALA A 170 24.53 4.70 -3.24
N SER A 171 24.45 3.37 -3.11
CA SER A 171 25.12 2.50 -4.08
C SER A 171 24.60 2.65 -5.51
N LEU A 172 23.32 3.02 -5.69
CA LEU A 172 22.75 3.23 -7.02
C LEU A 172 23.23 4.53 -7.68
N THR A 173 23.56 5.58 -6.91
CA THR A 173 23.88 6.89 -7.51
C THR A 173 25.18 6.87 -8.30
N ASP A 174 26.11 6.02 -7.90
CA ASP A 174 27.46 5.93 -8.47
C ASP A 174 27.60 4.73 -9.43
N ASP A 175 26.57 3.89 -9.57
CA ASP A 175 26.59 2.72 -10.45
C ASP A 175 26.24 3.11 -11.89
N GLU A 176 27.26 3.26 -12.72
CA GLU A 176 27.10 3.59 -14.16
C GLU A 176 26.31 2.54 -14.95
N SER A 177 26.21 1.30 -14.45
CA SER A 177 25.45 0.23 -15.11
C SER A 177 23.95 0.35 -14.92
N VAL A 178 23.51 1.10 -13.90
CA VAL A 178 22.10 1.35 -13.59
C VAL A 178 21.51 2.38 -14.57
N ASP A 179 20.21 2.28 -14.87
CA ASP A 179 19.52 3.24 -15.73
C ASP A 179 19.61 4.68 -15.15
N SER A 180 19.80 5.68 -16.02
CA SER A 180 19.99 7.08 -15.59
C SER A 180 18.81 7.62 -14.77
N TYR A 181 17.56 7.24 -15.11
CA TYR A 181 16.39 7.68 -14.37
C TYR A 181 16.34 7.06 -12.97
N VAL A 182 16.82 5.81 -12.83
CA VAL A 182 16.91 5.13 -11.53
C VAL A 182 17.94 5.84 -10.65
N ARG A 183 19.11 6.21 -11.21
CA ARG A 183 20.12 6.99 -10.48
C ARG A 183 19.59 8.35 -10.03
N GLU A 184 18.93 9.10 -10.91
CA GLU A 184 18.33 10.40 -10.57
C GLU A 184 17.26 10.28 -9.49
N SER A 185 16.44 9.23 -9.54
CA SER A 185 15.45 8.92 -8.51
C SER A 185 16.13 8.61 -7.17
N ALA A 186 17.24 7.88 -7.17
CA ALA A 186 18.01 7.57 -5.96
C ALA A 186 18.61 8.83 -5.32
N VAL A 187 19.20 9.73 -6.13
CA VAL A 187 19.67 11.05 -5.66
C VAL A 187 18.54 11.87 -5.03
N SER A 188 17.39 11.90 -5.70
CA SER A 188 16.20 12.61 -5.22
C SER A 188 15.67 12.01 -3.91
N ALA A 189 15.67 10.68 -3.81
CA ALA A 189 15.28 9.95 -2.62
C ALA A 189 16.19 10.28 -1.42
N LEU A 190 17.52 10.22 -1.60
CA LEU A 190 18.50 10.59 -0.57
C LEU A 190 18.34 12.04 -0.12
N SER A 191 18.12 12.95 -1.05
CA SER A 191 17.89 14.37 -0.74
C SER A 191 16.66 14.58 0.16
N ARG A 192 15.56 13.84 -0.10
CA ARG A 192 14.36 13.88 0.77
C ARG A 192 14.64 13.31 2.16
N LEU A 193 15.37 12.20 2.26
CA LEU A 193 15.74 11.59 3.53
C LEU A 193 16.60 12.51 4.40
N ASP A 194 17.57 13.20 3.81
CA ASP A 194 18.40 14.17 4.52
C ASP A 194 17.58 15.36 5.05
N LEU A 195 16.66 15.90 4.24
CA LEU A 195 15.75 16.97 4.67
C LEU A 195 14.88 16.55 5.86
N VAL A 196 14.31 15.34 5.84
CA VAL A 196 13.49 14.82 6.95
C VAL A 196 14.34 14.63 8.21
N SER A 197 15.53 14.05 8.06
CA SER A 197 16.47 13.82 9.17
C SER A 197 16.90 15.14 9.82
N ASN A 198 17.23 16.16 9.01
CA ASN A 198 17.64 17.48 9.49
C ASN A 198 16.49 18.25 10.13
N TYR A 199 15.25 18.05 9.69
CA TYR A 199 14.07 18.62 10.34
C TYR A 199 13.83 18.03 11.73
N GLN A 200 13.90 16.69 11.86
CA GLN A 200 13.72 16.01 13.14
C GLN A 200 14.79 16.40 14.17
N ARG A 201 16.05 16.54 13.74
CA ARG A 201 17.15 17.02 14.61
C ARG A 201 16.98 18.46 15.12
N LYS A 202 16.17 19.29 14.45
CA LYS A 202 15.90 20.67 14.90
C LYS A 202 14.76 20.78 15.90
N GLN A 203 13.95 19.72 16.06
CA GLN A 203 12.82 19.69 16.99
C GLN A 203 13.11 18.98 18.31
N ASN A 204 14.22 18.24 18.38
CA ASN A 204 14.74 17.60 19.59
C ASN A 204 15.86 18.45 20.20
#